data_AF-A0A2E5V9X6-F1
#
_entry.id   AF-A0A2E5V9X6-F1
#
_cell.length_a   1.000
_cell.length_b   1.000
_cell.length_c   1.000
_cell.angle_alpha   90.00
_cell.angle_beta   90.00
_cell.angle_gamma   90.00
#
_symmetry.space_group_name_H-M   'P 1'
#
loop_
_entity.id
_entity.type
_entity.pdbx_description
1 polymer ?
#
loop_
_entity_poly.entity_id
_entity_poly.type
_entity_poly.pdbx_seq_one_letter_code
_entity_poly.pdbx_strand_id
1 'polypeptide(L)'
;MGLNERVKNEINNIKNNISLFCNECDANASCGGNHVYVIELMPEASSHFSSKTENEFVYVGETGKHIAERLEDNFKTKINKNGDLVFIRKGKNVNKIRKFFYRMRPDLIPKGLNPLPDRETAEFEEAKLADSLREKGYRVGGPSLKKIKNKIIL
;
A
#
# COMPACT_ATOMS: atom_id res chain seq x y z
N MET A 1 0.64 -19.50 -10.86
CA MET A 1 1.54 -18.82 -9.91
C MET A 1 0.83 -18.68 -8.56
N GLY A 2 1.40 -19.25 -7.50
CA GLY A 2 0.83 -19.14 -6.14
C GLY A 2 1.01 -17.73 -5.56
N LEU A 3 0.19 -17.35 -4.57
CA LEU A 3 0.27 -16.03 -3.91
C LEU A 3 1.67 -15.72 -3.36
N ASN A 4 2.32 -16.70 -2.73
CA ASN A 4 3.67 -16.53 -2.17
C ASN A 4 4.72 -16.24 -3.25
N GLU A 5 4.61 -16.89 -4.41
CA GLU A 5 5.50 -16.68 -5.54
C GLU A 5 5.27 -15.30 -6.16
N ARG A 6 4.01 -14.89 -6.30
CA ARG A 6 3.64 -13.55 -6.75
C ARG A 6 4.24 -12.45 -5.88
N VAL A 7 4.09 -12.57 -4.56
CA VAL A 7 4.62 -11.59 -3.61
C VAL A 7 6.14 -11.54 -3.67
N LYS A 8 6.83 -12.69 -3.77
CA LYS A 8 8.29 -12.73 -3.92
C LYS A 8 8.75 -12.05 -5.21
N ASN A 9 8.09 -12.33 -6.33
CA ASN A 9 8.39 -11.71 -7.61
C ASN A 9 8.17 -10.21 -7.55
N GLU A 10 7.10 -9.75 -6.90
CA GLU A 10 6.86 -8.33 -6.72
C GLU A 10 7.93 -7.66 -5.85
N ILE A 11 8.32 -8.28 -4.74
CA ILE A 11 9.39 -7.73 -3.88
C ILE A 11 10.67 -7.52 -4.69
N ASN A 12 11.05 -8.49 -5.53
CA ASN A 12 12.20 -8.35 -6.41
C ASN A 12 11.99 -7.25 -7.46
N ASN A 13 10.78 -7.15 -8.03
CA ASN A 13 10.44 -6.08 -8.97
C ASN A 13 10.56 -4.68 -8.33
N ILE A 14 10.10 -4.50 -7.10
CA ILE A 14 10.23 -3.25 -6.35
C ILE A 14 11.71 -2.92 -6.14
N LYS A 15 12.52 -3.88 -5.68
CA LYS A 15 13.95 -3.67 -5.45
C LYS A 15 14.70 -3.27 -6.72
N ASN A 16 14.38 -3.91 -7.85
CA ASN A 16 15.01 -3.63 -9.13
C ASN A 16 14.56 -2.30 -9.76
N ASN A 17 13.38 -1.80 -9.36
CA ASN A 17 12.79 -0.58 -9.92
C ASN A 17 12.45 0.44 -8.82
N ILE A 18 13.28 0.51 -7.78
CA ILE A 18 12.96 1.30 -6.57
C ILE A 18 12.77 2.79 -6.87
N SER A 19 13.47 3.32 -7.88
CA SER A 19 13.35 4.70 -8.33
C SER A 19 11.96 5.07 -8.86
N LEU A 20 11.13 4.09 -9.27
CA LEU A 20 9.73 4.32 -9.63
C LEU A 20 8.87 4.64 -8.39
N PHE A 21 9.34 4.26 -7.21
CA PHE A 21 8.62 4.42 -5.95
C PHE A 21 9.20 5.55 -5.09
N CYS A 22 10.52 5.67 -5.05
CA CYS A 22 11.27 6.67 -4.31
C CYS A 22 12.65 6.82 -4.94
N ASN A 23 13.00 8.05 -5.33
CA ASN A 23 14.30 8.35 -5.96
C ASN A 23 15.47 8.35 -4.97
N GLU A 24 15.19 8.39 -3.66
CA GLU A 24 16.21 8.41 -2.61
C GLU A 24 16.42 7.05 -1.93
N CYS A 25 15.51 6.09 -2.12
CA CYS A 25 15.73 4.72 -1.66
C CYS A 25 16.66 3.97 -2.61
N ASP A 26 17.51 3.12 -2.05
CA ASP A 26 18.23 2.11 -2.83
C ASP A 26 17.55 0.73 -2.69
N ALA A 27 18.03 -0.27 -3.43
CA ALA A 27 17.40 -1.59 -3.49
C ALA A 27 17.35 -2.34 -2.12
N ASN A 28 18.17 -1.93 -1.15
CA ASN A 28 18.36 -2.63 0.12
C ASN A 28 18.14 -1.74 1.36
N ALA A 29 18.04 -0.43 1.22
CA ALA A 29 17.90 0.51 2.33
C ALA A 29 16.80 1.54 2.11
N SER A 30 16.08 1.84 3.19
CA SER A 30 15.16 2.98 3.25
C SER A 30 15.94 4.30 3.29
N CYS A 31 15.45 5.33 2.62
CA CYS A 31 15.98 6.70 2.72
C CYS A 31 15.73 7.38 4.09
N GLY A 32 14.98 6.72 4.99
CA GLY A 32 14.59 7.28 6.29
C GLY A 32 13.34 8.16 6.25
N GLY A 33 12.87 8.53 5.05
CA GLY A 33 11.61 9.24 4.84
C GLY A 33 10.38 8.33 4.85
N ASN A 34 9.21 8.97 4.74
CA ASN A 34 7.92 8.29 4.60
C ASN A 34 7.55 8.13 3.12
N HIS A 35 6.76 7.12 2.81
CA HIS A 35 6.39 6.77 1.44
C HIS A 35 4.91 6.51 1.33
N VAL A 36 4.27 7.09 0.31
CA VAL A 36 2.95 6.67 -0.15
C VAL A 36 3.11 5.61 -1.23
N TYR A 37 2.26 4.59 -1.20
CA TYR A 37 2.27 3.51 -2.19
C TYR A 37 0.86 3.12 -2.61
N VAL A 38 0.76 2.56 -3.83
CA VAL A 38 -0.49 2.04 -4.38
C VAL A 38 -0.35 0.57 -4.71
N ILE A 39 -1.33 -0.23 -4.28
CA ILE A 39 -1.45 -1.65 -4.56
C ILE A 39 -2.70 -1.87 -5.41
N GLU A 40 -2.56 -2.54 -6.53
CA GLU A 40 -3.71 -3.10 -7.24
C GLU A 40 -4.19 -4.38 -6.55
N LEU A 41 -5.50 -4.48 -6.38
CA LEU A 41 -6.19 -5.63 -5.83
C LEU A 41 -6.90 -6.39 -6.94
N MET A 42 -6.98 -7.71 -6.80
CA MET A 42 -7.71 -8.59 -7.71
C MET A 42 -9.20 -8.20 -7.77
N PRO A 43 -9.88 -8.42 -8.91
CA PRO A 43 -11.29 -8.04 -9.10
C PRO A 43 -12.27 -8.58 -8.05
N GLU A 44 -11.97 -9.73 -7.44
CA GLU A 44 -12.75 -10.34 -6.36
C GLU A 44 -12.82 -9.47 -5.10
N ALA A 45 -11.90 -8.51 -4.97
CA ALA A 45 -11.96 -7.48 -3.93
C ALA A 45 -13.19 -6.57 -4.07
N SER A 46 -13.88 -6.58 -5.22
CA SER A 46 -15.03 -5.74 -5.55
C SER A 46 -16.13 -5.70 -4.52
N SER A 47 -16.49 -6.86 -3.97
CA SER A 47 -17.49 -7.02 -2.92
C SER A 47 -17.19 -6.22 -1.64
N HIS A 48 -15.96 -5.72 -1.47
CA HIS A 48 -15.53 -4.96 -0.30
C HIS A 48 -15.53 -3.43 -0.50
N PHE A 49 -16.00 -2.94 -1.65
CA PHE A 49 -16.07 -1.52 -2.00
C PHE A 49 -17.47 -1.13 -2.44
N SER A 50 -17.93 0.04 -2.00
CA SER A 50 -19.29 0.55 -2.25
C SER A 50 -19.47 1.19 -3.64
N SER A 51 -18.39 1.54 -4.33
CA SER A 51 -18.45 2.11 -5.68
C SER A 51 -18.73 1.04 -6.74
N LYS A 52 -19.49 1.38 -7.79
CA LYS A 52 -19.88 0.51 -8.91
C LYS A 52 -19.12 0.79 -10.21
N THR A 53 -18.07 1.62 -10.20
CA THR A 53 -17.29 1.95 -11.42
C THR A 53 -16.56 0.73 -12.01
N GLU A 54 -16.28 0.70 -13.31
CA GLU A 54 -15.63 -0.46 -13.96
C GLU A 54 -14.09 -0.51 -13.78
N ASN A 55 -13.49 0.52 -13.19
CA ASN A 55 -12.03 0.61 -13.05
C ASN A 55 -11.45 -0.34 -11.98
N GLU A 56 -10.13 -0.54 -12.05
CA GLU A 56 -9.33 -1.37 -11.15
C GLU A 56 -9.53 -1.01 -9.66
N PHE A 57 -9.35 -2.02 -8.81
CA PHE A 57 -9.37 -1.87 -7.35
C PHE A 57 -7.99 -1.53 -6.86
N VAL A 58 -7.85 -0.44 -6.13
CA VAL A 58 -6.56 -0.05 -5.58
C VAL A 58 -6.64 0.21 -4.08
N TYR A 59 -5.54 -0.06 -3.40
CA TYR A 59 -5.32 0.33 -2.01
C TYR A 59 -4.18 1.33 -1.96
N VAL A 60 -4.42 2.48 -1.36
CA VAL A 60 -3.39 3.49 -1.05
C VAL A 60 -2.99 3.33 0.41
N GLY A 61 -1.69 3.36 0.68
CA GLY A 61 -1.13 3.26 2.02
C GLY A 61 0.11 4.12 2.21
N GLU A 62 0.45 4.39 3.47
CA GLU A 62 1.74 4.99 3.84
C GLU A 62 2.68 4.01 4.57
N THR A 63 3.98 4.30 4.50
CA THR A 63 5.00 3.64 5.31
C THR A 63 6.25 4.49 5.55
N GLY A 64 6.72 4.56 6.80
CA GLY A 64 8.08 5.01 7.15
C GLY A 64 9.20 3.95 6.92
N LYS A 65 8.90 2.87 6.20
CA LYS A 65 9.85 1.81 5.81
C LYS A 65 10.10 1.83 4.32
N HIS A 66 11.10 1.09 3.86
CA HIS A 66 11.21 0.77 2.45
C HIS A 66 9.95 0.00 1.97
N ILE A 67 9.44 0.31 0.78
CA ILE A 67 8.13 -0.23 0.32
C ILE A 67 8.17 -1.76 0.17
N ALA A 68 9.29 -2.32 -0.29
CA ALA A 68 9.44 -3.77 -0.36
C ALA A 68 9.36 -4.44 1.03
N GLU A 69 9.94 -3.81 2.06
CA GLU A 69 9.85 -4.30 3.44
C GLU A 69 8.41 -4.20 3.96
N ARG A 70 7.69 -3.13 3.61
CA ARG A 70 6.27 -2.98 3.97
C ARG A 70 5.42 -4.07 3.30
N LEU A 71 5.70 -4.41 2.05
CA LEU A 71 5.01 -5.50 1.36
C LEU A 71 5.33 -6.84 2.04
N GLU A 72 6.60 -7.10 2.33
CA GLU A 72 7.02 -8.32 3.05
C GLU A 72 6.34 -8.45 4.42
N ASP A 73 6.31 -7.37 5.21
CA ASP A 73 5.64 -7.31 6.52
C ASP A 73 4.15 -7.68 6.45
N ASN A 74 3.49 -7.34 5.33
CA ASN A 74 2.09 -7.71 5.14
C ASN A 74 1.93 -9.23 5.04
N PHE A 75 2.91 -9.98 4.54
CA PHE A 75 2.82 -11.44 4.37
C PHE A 75 3.63 -12.24 5.38
N LYS A 76 4.44 -11.58 6.21
CA LYS A 76 5.27 -12.24 7.22
C LYS A 76 4.43 -13.01 8.23
N THR A 77 4.81 -14.28 8.43
CA THR A 77 4.20 -15.20 9.38
C THR A 77 5.20 -15.62 10.46
N LYS A 78 4.67 -16.15 11.57
CA LYS A 78 5.43 -16.79 12.64
C LYS A 78 4.64 -17.97 13.18
N ILE A 79 5.31 -18.91 13.82
CA ILE A 79 4.65 -19.95 14.61
C ILE A 79 4.26 -19.35 15.97
N ASN A 80 3.01 -19.52 16.38
CA ASN A 80 2.55 -19.10 17.71
C ASN A 80 2.89 -20.17 18.77
N LYS A 81 2.57 -19.89 20.04
CA LYS A 81 2.80 -20.82 21.16
C LYS A 81 2.04 -22.17 21.06
N ASN A 82 1.03 -22.25 20.19
CA ASN A 82 0.22 -23.44 19.96
C ASN A 82 0.71 -24.25 18.74
N GLY A 83 1.75 -23.80 18.03
CA GLY A 83 2.22 -24.43 16.80
C GLY A 83 1.55 -23.92 15.52
N ASP A 84 0.62 -22.96 15.59
CA ASP A 84 -0.09 -22.47 14.40
C ASP A 84 0.74 -21.41 13.66
N LEU A 85 0.70 -21.46 12.32
CA LEU A 85 1.21 -20.39 11.47
C LEU A 85 0.28 -19.18 11.52
N VAL A 86 0.77 -18.08 12.08
CA VAL A 86 0.01 -16.83 12.20
C VAL A 86 0.74 -15.67 11.54
N PHE A 87 -0.01 -14.81 10.86
CA PHE A 87 0.55 -13.56 10.35
C PHE A 87 0.98 -12.63 11.48
N ILE A 88 2.16 -12.01 11.34
CA ILE A 88 2.71 -11.07 12.32
C ILE A 88 1.89 -9.78 12.34
N ARG A 89 1.74 -9.13 11.18
CA ARG A 89 0.96 -7.89 11.08
C ARG A 89 -0.54 -8.19 11.15
N LYS A 90 -1.30 -7.42 11.94
CA LYS A 90 -2.76 -7.55 12.04
C LYS A 90 -3.44 -6.27 11.54
N GLY A 91 -4.67 -6.39 11.09
CA GLY A 91 -5.49 -5.26 10.66
C GLY A 91 -6.42 -5.60 9.50
N LYS A 92 -7.58 -4.92 9.45
CA LYS A 92 -8.61 -5.16 8.42
C LYS A 92 -8.06 -4.95 7.01
N ASN A 93 -7.30 -3.88 6.80
CA ASN A 93 -6.71 -3.55 5.49
C ASN A 93 -5.64 -4.56 5.07
N VAL A 94 -4.79 -5.00 6.01
CA VAL A 94 -3.75 -5.99 5.73
C VAL A 94 -4.36 -7.33 5.34
N ASN A 95 -5.47 -7.74 5.98
CA ASN A 95 -6.20 -8.95 5.60
C ASN A 95 -6.75 -8.86 4.16
N LYS A 96 -7.24 -7.67 3.75
CA LYS A 96 -7.66 -7.45 2.36
C LYS A 96 -6.50 -7.55 1.38
N ILE A 97 -5.37 -6.91 1.69
CA ILE A 97 -4.14 -7.00 0.88
C ILE A 97 -3.73 -8.47 0.73
N ARG A 98 -3.63 -9.23 1.83
CA ARG A 98 -3.26 -10.66 1.76
C ARG A 98 -4.16 -11.48 0.85
N LYS A 99 -5.47 -11.24 0.93
CA LYS A 99 -6.46 -12.02 0.20
C LYS A 99 -6.48 -11.69 -1.30
N PHE A 100 -6.25 -10.42 -1.65
CA PHE A 100 -6.50 -9.92 -2.99
C PHE A 100 -5.31 -9.21 -3.64
N PHE A 101 -4.10 -9.34 -3.11
CA PHE A 101 -2.93 -8.67 -3.68
C PHE A 101 -2.72 -9.08 -5.15
N TYR A 102 -2.69 -8.09 -6.06
CA TYR A 102 -2.37 -8.31 -7.46
C TYR A 102 -0.95 -7.87 -7.80
N ARG A 103 -0.65 -6.56 -7.71
CA ARG A 103 0.68 -5.97 -7.96
C ARG A 103 0.80 -4.58 -7.32
N MET A 104 2.00 -4.02 -7.26
CA MET A 104 2.20 -2.59 -6.96
C MET A 104 1.90 -1.74 -8.20
N ARG A 105 1.51 -0.47 -7.98
CA ARG A 105 1.20 0.51 -9.03
C ARG A 105 1.96 1.83 -8.84
N PRO A 106 3.30 1.82 -9.01
CA PRO A 106 4.09 3.05 -8.90
C PRO A 106 3.72 4.09 -9.96
N ASP A 107 3.17 3.67 -11.09
CA ASP A 107 2.66 4.53 -12.16
C ASP A 107 1.50 5.44 -11.70
N LEU A 108 0.79 5.05 -10.63
CA LEU A 108 -0.29 5.84 -10.05
C LEU A 108 0.19 6.84 -8.99
N ILE A 109 1.49 6.82 -8.64
CA ILE A 109 2.11 7.75 -7.70
C ILE A 109 2.66 8.95 -8.48
N PRO A 110 2.33 10.20 -8.10
CA PRO A 110 2.93 11.38 -8.71
C PRO A 110 4.46 11.34 -8.63
N LYS A 111 5.13 11.67 -9.74
CA LYS A 111 6.60 11.72 -9.78
C LYS A 111 7.12 12.73 -8.75
N GLY A 112 8.12 12.32 -7.97
CA GLY A 112 8.73 13.14 -6.93
C GLY A 112 7.87 13.31 -5.67
N LEU A 113 6.77 12.56 -5.51
CA LEU A 113 5.99 12.60 -4.27
C LEU A 113 6.76 12.00 -3.09
N ASN A 114 7.50 10.93 -3.33
CA ASN A 114 8.31 10.27 -2.32
C ASN A 114 9.79 10.65 -2.48
N PRO A 115 10.54 10.76 -1.38
CA PRO A 115 10.09 10.57 0.00
C PRO A 115 9.37 11.79 0.60
N LEU A 116 8.60 11.57 1.66
CA LEU A 116 7.92 12.59 2.45
C LEU A 116 8.62 12.79 3.80
N PRO A 117 8.71 14.04 4.29
CA PRO A 117 9.59 14.40 5.42
C PRO A 117 9.12 13.80 6.75
N ASP A 118 7.82 13.69 6.95
CA ASP A 118 7.23 13.23 8.20
C ASP A 118 5.93 12.46 7.96
N ARG A 119 5.46 11.85 9.05
CA ARG A 119 4.28 11.00 9.03
C ARG A 119 2.98 11.78 8.78
N GLU A 120 2.86 13.00 9.30
CA GLU A 120 1.66 13.81 9.14
C GLU A 120 1.46 14.20 7.67
N THR A 121 2.55 14.63 7.03
CA THR A 121 2.61 14.90 5.59
C THR A 121 2.28 13.64 4.79
N ALA A 122 2.81 12.47 5.18
CA ALA A 122 2.49 11.20 4.53
C ALA A 122 1.02 10.79 4.66
N GLU A 123 0.41 10.94 5.84
CA GLU A 123 -1.01 10.66 6.06
C GLU A 123 -1.90 11.61 5.21
N PHE A 124 -1.51 12.88 5.10
CA PHE A 124 -2.21 13.85 4.27
C PHE A 124 -2.12 13.52 2.76
N GLU A 125 -0.92 13.26 2.25
CA GLU A 125 -0.71 12.92 0.84
C GLU A 125 -1.28 11.54 0.48
N GLU A 126 -1.31 10.57 1.41
CA GLU A 126 -2.02 9.29 1.26
C GLU A 126 -3.52 9.54 0.98
N ALA A 127 -4.16 10.38 1.78
CA ALA A 127 -5.58 10.70 1.61
C ALA A 127 -5.87 11.50 0.34
N LYS A 128 -5.00 12.46 0.00
CA LYS A 128 -5.12 13.26 -1.22
C LYS A 128 -4.95 12.39 -2.47
N LEU A 129 -3.98 11.48 -2.48
CA LEU A 129 -3.80 10.52 -3.57
C LEU A 129 -5.02 9.59 -3.66
N ALA A 130 -5.51 9.09 -2.53
CA ALA A 130 -6.68 8.23 -2.51
C ALA A 130 -7.93 8.92 -3.07
N ASP A 131 -8.17 10.20 -2.72
CA ASP A 131 -9.28 10.98 -3.26
C ASP A 131 -9.11 11.28 -4.75
N SER A 132 -7.91 11.66 -5.20
CA SER A 132 -7.63 11.88 -6.63
C SER A 132 -7.86 10.61 -7.48
N LEU A 133 -7.48 9.44 -6.97
CA LEU A 133 -7.75 8.17 -7.66
C LEU A 133 -9.25 7.86 -7.71
N ARG A 134 -10.02 8.19 -6.66
CA ARG A 134 -11.49 8.07 -6.69
C ARG A 134 -12.12 8.98 -7.73
N GLU A 135 -11.65 10.22 -7.84
CA GLU A 135 -12.10 11.18 -8.86
C GLU A 135 -11.81 10.70 -10.28
N LYS A 136 -10.69 9.99 -10.47
CA LYS A 136 -10.34 9.30 -11.73
C LYS A 136 -11.13 8.00 -11.97
N GLY A 137 -12.09 7.67 -11.10
CA GLY A 137 -13.00 6.53 -11.24
C GLY A 137 -12.49 5.22 -10.62
N TYR A 138 -11.30 5.18 -10.03
CA TYR A 138 -10.81 3.99 -9.34
C TYR A 138 -11.64 3.67 -8.10
N ARG A 139 -11.71 2.39 -7.76
CA ARG A 139 -12.28 1.95 -6.49
C ARG A 139 -11.18 1.85 -5.45
N VAL A 140 -11.11 2.86 -4.58
CA VAL A 140 -9.94 3.07 -3.71
C VAL A 140 -10.20 2.73 -2.25
N GLY A 141 -9.42 1.80 -1.71
CA GLY A 141 -9.22 1.58 -0.28
C GLY A 141 -8.14 2.50 0.27
N GLY A 142 -8.42 3.17 1.38
CA GLY A 142 -7.50 4.15 1.97
C GLY A 142 -8.28 5.26 2.69
N PRO A 143 -7.60 6.18 3.38
CA PRO A 143 -8.24 7.34 3.99
C PRO A 143 -8.86 8.28 2.95
N SER A 144 -9.59 9.28 3.43
CA SER A 144 -10.06 10.42 2.64
C SER A 144 -9.79 11.71 3.39
N LEU A 145 -9.57 12.81 2.67
CA LEU A 145 -9.24 14.11 3.26
C LEU A 145 -10.34 14.58 4.22
N LYS A 146 -11.60 14.29 3.89
CA LYS A 146 -12.75 14.59 4.78
C LYS A 146 -12.59 13.95 6.16
N LYS A 147 -12.09 12.71 6.24
CA LYS A 147 -11.89 12.02 7.53
C LYS A 147 -10.68 12.56 8.29
N ILE A 148 -9.61 12.92 7.59
CA ILE A 148 -8.42 13.51 8.23
C ILE A 148 -8.75 14.88 8.82
N LYS A 149 -9.44 15.75 8.07
CA LYS A 149 -9.84 17.09 8.55
C LYS A 149 -10.69 17.03 9.82
N ASN A 150 -11.59 16.06 9.92
CA ASN A 150 -12.40 15.87 11.13
C ASN A 150 -11.60 15.41 12.36
N LYS A 151 -10.37 14.89 12.18
CA LYS A 151 -9.49 14.44 13.25
C LYS A 151 -8.63 15.57 13.83
N ILE A 152 -8.45 16.67 13.09
CA ILE A 152 -7.66 17.85 13.49
C ILE A 152 -8.52 18.86 14.28
N ILE A 153 -9.85 18.77 14.17
CA ILE A 153 -10.81 19.70 14.80
C ILE A 153 -11.31 19.17 16.17
N LEU A 154 -10.72 18.10 16.70
CA LEU A 154 -11.02 17.52 18.03
C LEU A 154 -9.77 17.53 18.91
#